data_AF-A0A352T7Z4-F1
#
_entry.id   AF-A0A352T7Z4-F1
#
_cell.length_a   1.000
_cell.length_b   1.000
_cell.length_c   1.000
_cell.angle_alpha   90.00
_cell.angle_beta   90.00
_cell.angle_gamma   90.00
#
_symmetry.space_group_name_H-M   'P 1'
#
loop_
_entity.id
_entity.type
_entity.pdbx_description
1 polymer ?
#
loop_
_entity_poly.entity_id
_entity_poly.type
_entity_poly.pdbx_seq_one_letter_code
_entity_poly.pdbx_strand_id
1 'polypeptide(L)'
;DNDKFPELSDRLSYFKNDGKGVDSMCDIIKDYAKEYAKEYAEERAAEMLVNNIETLAKKIGIVEEACDMLNITEQQYENAKALLEKTLTV
;
A
#
# COMPACT_ATOMS: atom_id res chain seq x y z
N ASP A 1 -0.57 11.97 37.48
CA ASP A 1 -0.20 13.26 36.86
C ASP A 1 1.29 13.36 36.66
N ASN A 2 1.71 13.96 35.54
CA ASN A 2 3.11 14.22 35.19
C ASN A 2 3.31 15.74 35.08
N ASP A 3 3.73 16.37 36.18
CA ASP A 3 3.92 17.82 36.28
C ASP A 3 4.99 18.37 35.32
N LYS A 4 5.87 17.51 34.78
CA LYS A 4 6.90 17.93 33.83
C LYS A 4 6.35 18.19 32.43
N PHE A 5 5.24 17.54 32.04
CA PHE A 5 4.66 17.65 30.69
C PHE A 5 3.13 17.58 30.74
N PRO A 6 2.48 18.62 31.31
CA PRO A 6 1.04 18.62 31.53
C PRO A 6 0.25 18.47 30.22
N GLU A 7 0.59 19.22 29.17
CA GLU A 7 -0.11 19.16 27.88
C GLU A 7 -0.04 17.77 27.20
N LEU A 8 1.13 17.11 27.28
CA LEU A 8 1.29 15.74 26.76
C LEU A 8 0.52 14.73 27.62
N SER A 9 0.51 14.91 28.94
CA SER A 9 -0.24 14.06 29.87
C SER A 9 -1.75 14.14 29.62
N ASP A 10 -2.26 15.36 29.40
CA ASP A 10 -3.67 15.60 29.11
C ASP A 10 -4.08 14.99 27.78
N ARG A 11 -3.26 15.20 26.73
CA ARG A 11 -3.53 14.62 25.41
C ARG A 11 -3.46 13.10 25.41
N LEU A 12 -2.52 12.52 26.16
CA LEU A 12 -2.42 11.07 26.35
C LEU A 12 -3.64 10.53 27.12
N SER A 13 -4.08 11.23 28.16
CA SER A 13 -5.26 10.87 28.93
C SER A 13 -6.52 10.92 28.06
N TYR A 14 -6.68 11.96 27.22
CA TYR A 14 -7.76 12.06 26.25
C TYR A 14 -7.82 10.84 25.35
N PHE A 15 -6.73 10.49 24.67
CA PHE A 15 -6.73 9.32 23.77
C PHE A 15 -6.92 7.97 24.47
N LYS A 16 -6.61 7.86 25.77
CA LYS A 16 -6.69 6.59 26.52
C LYS A 16 -8.00 6.40 27.30
N ASN A 17 -8.53 7.47 27.86
CA ASN A 17 -9.53 7.41 28.92
C ASN A 17 -10.82 8.17 28.56
N ASP A 18 -10.77 9.11 27.61
CA ASP A 18 -11.97 9.78 27.10
C ASP A 18 -12.58 8.99 25.94
N GLY A 19 -13.89 8.75 25.98
CA GLY A 19 -14.57 7.95 24.95
C GLY A 19 -14.39 8.51 23.53
N LYS A 20 -14.40 9.84 23.36
CA LYS A 20 -14.17 10.45 22.05
C LYS A 20 -12.71 10.36 21.62
N GLY A 21 -11.79 10.43 22.57
CA GLY A 21 -10.36 10.22 22.31
C GLY A 21 -10.04 8.78 21.90
N VAL A 22 -10.64 7.80 22.57
CA VAL A 22 -10.52 6.38 22.20
C VAL A 22 -11.13 6.13 20.81
N ASP A 23 -12.32 6.66 20.53
CA ASP A 23 -12.96 6.55 19.21
C ASP A 23 -12.07 7.16 18.11
N SER A 24 -11.51 8.34 18.36
CA SER A 24 -10.58 9.00 17.44
C SER A 24 -9.35 8.14 17.15
N MET A 25 -8.78 7.50 18.18
CA MET A 25 -7.66 6.56 18.00
C MET A 25 -8.09 5.33 17.19
N CYS A 26 -9.27 4.77 17.45
CA CYS A 26 -9.79 3.65 16.68
C CYS A 26 -9.99 4.01 15.20
N ASP A 27 -10.47 5.21 14.90
CA ASP A 27 -10.65 5.65 13.51
C ASP A 27 -9.32 5.84 12.79
N ILE A 28 -8.31 6.42 13.45
CA ILE A 28 -6.95 6.51 12.92
C ILE A 28 -6.39 5.12 12.59
N ILE A 29 -6.55 4.14 13.50
CA ILE A 29 -6.07 2.77 13.27
C ILE A 29 -6.84 2.10 12.13
N LYS A 30 -8.16 2.28 12.05
CA LYS A 30 -8.98 1.73 10.97
C LYS A 30 -8.55 2.29 9.63
N ASP A 31 -8.32 3.59 9.53
CA ASP A 31 -7.95 4.23 8.27
C ASP A 31 -6.54 3.83 7.85
N TYR A 32 -5.58 3.77 8.78
CA TYR A 32 -4.28 3.17 8.52
C TYR A 32 -4.38 1.73 8.02
N ALA A 33 -5.20 0.89 8.66
CA ALA A 33 -5.38 -0.50 8.24
C ALA A 33 -6.03 -0.62 6.85
N LYS A 34 -6.96 0.27 6.49
CA LYS A 34 -7.56 0.31 5.16
C LYS A 34 -6.56 0.75 4.10
N GLU A 35 -5.76 1.78 4.37
CA GLU A 35 -4.71 2.25 3.46
C GLU A 35 -3.67 1.16 3.23
N TYR A 36 -3.18 0.54 4.29
CA TYR A 36 -2.26 -0.59 4.20
C TYR A 36 -2.84 -1.77 3.39
N ALA A 37 -4.09 -2.14 3.64
CA ALA A 37 -4.75 -3.20 2.89
C ALA A 37 -4.91 -2.86 1.40
N LYS A 38 -5.17 -1.59 1.08
CA LYS A 38 -5.25 -1.10 -0.29
C LYS A 38 -3.88 -1.16 -0.99
N GLU A 39 -2.83 -0.63 -0.35
CA GLU A 39 -1.47 -0.69 -0.89
C GLU A 39 -1.02 -2.14 -1.14
N TYR A 40 -1.28 -3.04 -0.19
CA TYR A 40 -0.96 -4.46 -0.33
C TYR A 40 -1.71 -5.11 -1.51
N ALA A 41 -3.00 -4.79 -1.68
CA ALA A 41 -3.78 -5.32 -2.80
C ALA A 41 -3.28 -4.80 -4.15
N GLU A 42 -2.90 -3.52 -4.23
CA GLU A 42 -2.31 -2.91 -5.43
C GLU A 42 -0.95 -3.54 -5.76
N GLU A 43 -0.10 -3.77 -4.76
CA GLU A 43 1.21 -4.43 -4.92
C GLU A 43 1.04 -5.86 -5.45
N ARG A 44 0.14 -6.66 -4.85
CA ARG A 44 -0.13 -8.03 -5.30
C ARG A 44 -0.66 -8.08 -6.73
N ALA A 45 -1.53 -7.13 -7.10
CA ALA A 45 -2.04 -7.05 -8.46
C ALA A 45 -0.91 -6.71 -9.46
N ALA A 46 -0.02 -5.78 -9.11
CA ALA A 46 1.14 -5.43 -9.91
C ALA A 46 2.14 -6.61 -10.04
N GLU A 47 2.43 -7.31 -8.95
CA GLU A 47 3.29 -8.50 -8.94
C GLU A 47 2.75 -9.58 -9.87
N MET A 48 1.45 -9.89 -9.78
CA MET A 48 0.80 -10.85 -10.68
C MET A 48 0.87 -10.41 -12.14
N LEU A 49 0.62 -9.14 -12.43
CA LEU A 49 0.67 -8.60 -13.78
C LEU A 49 2.07 -8.75 -14.38
N VAL A 50 3.09 -8.26 -13.68
CA VAL A 50 4.50 -8.34 -14.09
C VAL A 50 4.92 -9.79 -14.30
N ASN A 51 4.60 -10.68 -13.35
CA ASN A 51 4.96 -12.10 -13.46
C ASN A 51 4.32 -12.79 -14.66
N ASN A 52 3.06 -12.47 -14.98
CA ASN A 52 2.36 -13.05 -16.13
C ASN A 52 3.01 -12.61 -17.44
N ILE A 53 3.32 -11.31 -17.57
CA ILE A 53 3.96 -10.74 -18.75
C ILE A 53 5.35 -11.32 -18.92
N GLU A 54 6.19 -11.32 -17.88
CA GLU A 54 7.54 -11.84 -17.96
C GLU A 54 7.57 -13.34 -18.27
N THR A 55 6.64 -14.11 -17.68
CA THR A 55 6.51 -15.54 -17.97
C THR A 55 6.13 -15.78 -19.42
N LEU A 56 5.23 -14.98 -19.98
CA LEU A 56 4.81 -15.08 -21.37
C LEU A 56 5.92 -14.62 -22.32
N ALA A 57 6.53 -13.47 -22.04
CA ALA A 57 7.67 -12.92 -22.78
C ALA A 57 8.86 -13.88 -22.79
N LYS A 58 9.13 -14.63 -21.71
CA LYS A 58 10.14 -15.70 -21.70
C LYS A 58 9.85 -16.83 -22.69
N LYS A 59 8.59 -17.07 -23.05
CA LYS A 59 8.18 -18.11 -24.02
C LYS A 59 8.18 -17.62 -25.46
N ILE A 60 7.72 -16.39 -25.70
CA ILE A 60 7.55 -15.83 -27.06
C ILE A 60 8.72 -14.94 -27.48
N GLY A 61 9.54 -14.49 -26.54
CA GLY A 61 10.75 -13.70 -26.76
C GLY A 61 10.56 -12.18 -26.79
N ILE A 62 9.32 -11.68 -26.76
CA ILE A 62 9.00 -10.25 -26.94
C ILE A 62 7.99 -9.82 -25.87
N VAL A 63 8.29 -8.73 -25.16
CA VAL A 63 7.42 -8.18 -24.09
C VAL A 63 6.20 -7.47 -24.67
N GLU A 64 6.38 -6.68 -25.74
CA GLU A 64 5.29 -5.98 -26.45
C GLU A 64 4.18 -6.96 -26.85
N GLU A 65 4.56 -8.06 -27.51
CA GLU A 65 3.61 -9.09 -27.93
C GLU A 65 2.96 -9.81 -26.73
N ALA A 66 3.66 -9.94 -25.60
CA ALA A 66 3.09 -10.50 -24.37
C ALA A 66 2.06 -9.56 -23.75
N CYS A 67 2.29 -8.25 -23.80
CA CYS A 67 1.33 -7.23 -23.40
C CYS A 67 0.08 -7.28 -24.31
N ASP A 68 0.27 -7.33 -25.62
CA ASP A 68 -0.83 -7.42 -26.59
C ASP A 68 -1.68 -8.68 -26.39
N MET A 69 -1.04 -9.84 -26.18
CA MET A 69 -1.73 -11.12 -25.91
C MET A 69 -2.55 -11.09 -24.61
N LEU A 70 -2.14 -10.29 -23.63
CA LEU A 70 -2.86 -10.10 -22.36
C LEU A 70 -3.84 -8.91 -22.41
N ASN A 71 -3.95 -8.23 -23.56
CA ASN A 71 -4.78 -7.04 -23.76
C ASN A 71 -4.49 -5.94 -22.72
N ILE A 72 -3.20 -5.68 -22.51
CA ILE A 72 -2.69 -4.62 -21.65
C ILE A 72 -1.74 -3.73 -22.45
N THR A 73 -1.61 -2.48 -22.02
CA THR A 73 -0.64 -1.55 -22.60
C THR A 73 0.74 -1.73 -21.97
N GLU A 74 1.80 -1.43 -22.71
CA GLU A 74 3.15 -1.35 -22.14
C GLU A 74 3.22 -0.37 -20.98
N GLN A 75 2.47 0.75 -21.05
CA GLN A 75 2.42 1.71 -19.95
C GLN A 75 1.85 1.09 -18.66
N GLN A 76 0.86 0.20 -18.74
CA GLN A 76 0.35 -0.51 -17.57
C GLN A 76 1.40 -1.45 -16.98
N TYR A 77 2.19 -2.11 -17.83
CA TYR A 77 3.32 -2.92 -17.40
C TYR A 77 4.41 -2.10 -16.71
N GLU A 78 4.83 -0.98 -17.31
CA GLU A 78 5.83 -0.09 -16.73
C GLU A 78 5.36 0.52 -15.41
N ASN A 79 4.09 0.92 -15.32
CA ASN A 79 3.51 1.43 -14.07
C ASN A 79 3.52 0.37 -12.97
N ALA A 80 3.23 -0.89 -13.30
CA ALA A 80 3.27 -1.99 -12.34
C ALA A 80 4.70 -2.26 -11.85
N LYS A 81 5.70 -2.24 -12.74
CA LYS A 81 7.12 -2.33 -12.34
C LYS A 81 7.54 -1.18 -11.44
N ALA A 82 7.22 0.06 -11.81
CA ALA A 82 7.55 1.24 -11.02
C ALA A 82 6.90 1.22 -9.63
N LEU A 83 5.68 0.68 -9.51
CA LEU A 83 5.02 0.48 -8.23
C LEU A 83 5.82 -0.50 -7.35
N LEU A 84 6.24 -1.64 -7.91
CA LEU A 84 7.02 -2.65 -7.17
C LEU A 84 8.41 -2.13 -6.77
N GLU A 85 9.09 -1.39 -7.64
CA GLU A 85 10.39 -0.77 -7.34
C GLU A 85 10.30 0.22 -6.18
N LYS A 86 9.24 1.05 -6.16
CA LYS A 86 9.00 1.99 -5.07
C LYS A 86 8.86 1.26 -3.73
N THR A 87 8.10 0.16 -3.67
CA THR A 87 7.88 -0.60 -2.44
C THR A 87 9.15 -1.26 -1.89
N LEU A 88 10.11 -1.62 -2.75
CA LEU A 88 11.41 -2.19 -2.34
C LEU A 88 12.36 -1.17 -1.70
N THR A 89 12.08 0.13 -1.81
CA THR A 89 12.95 1.23 -1.34
C THR A 89 12.49 1.89 -0.03
N VAL A 90 11.38 1.42 0.55
CA VAL A 90 10.83 1.87 1.84
C VAL A 90 11.25 0.92 2.97
#